data_AF-A0A3D8LH50-F1
#
_entry.id   AF-A0A3D8LH50-F1
#
_cell.length_a   1.000
_cell.length_b   1.000
_cell.length_c   1.000
_cell.angle_alpha   90.00
_cell.angle_beta   90.00
_cell.angle_gamma   90.00
#
_symmetry.space_group_name_H-M   'P 1'
#
loop_
_entity.id
_entity.type
_entity.pdbx_description
1 polymer ?
#
loop_
_entity_poly.entity_id
_entity_poly.type
_entity_poly.pdbx_seq_one_letter_code
_entity_poly.pdbx_strand_id
1 'polypeptide(L)'
;MEKQKRQELKKKYKEEQLATDPGLQLLSKLKEQVSQTFDITKEQLEGWSDEELEQKVVYYVYNRIEKAGRAPKGKNLVEWEREVLLSLPVGVQAVYATHLFESDLNLNGSYWDFFYQNNGTYAIDTLEGYQLMGNMKMVEILEQCIGTYLKMLLSGEIEEMYGVVHNWNIDKAYFISRNSKNFEELDSECLAIETNLVDELRTKKIDFIRNSPELLITEK
;
A
#
# COMPACT_ATOMS: atom_id res chain seq x y z
N MET A 1 -36.12 1.27 28.85
CA MET A 1 -36.91 0.91 27.65
C MET A 1 -36.55 1.73 26.41
N GLU A 2 -36.53 3.06 26.49
CA GLU A 2 -36.31 3.92 25.31
C GLU A 2 -34.92 3.77 24.66
N LYS A 3 -33.87 3.56 25.48
CA LYS A 3 -32.50 3.30 25.01
C LYS A 3 -32.36 1.99 24.22
N GLN A 4 -33.07 0.94 24.62
CA GLN A 4 -33.07 -0.36 23.94
C GLN A 4 -33.79 -0.28 22.58
N LYS A 5 -34.98 0.32 22.54
CA LYS A 5 -35.70 0.57 21.27
C LYS A 5 -34.87 1.39 20.29
N ARG A 6 -34.14 2.41 20.78
CA ARG A 6 -33.25 3.24 19.93
C ARG A 6 -32.04 2.46 19.41
N GLN A 7 -31.52 1.50 20.16
CA GLN A 7 -30.44 0.62 19.71
C GLN A 7 -30.92 -0.37 18.65
N GLU A 8 -32.10 -0.97 18.84
CA GLU A 8 -32.71 -1.89 17.86
C GLU A 8 -33.03 -1.18 16.54
N LEU A 9 -33.60 0.03 16.60
CA LEU A 9 -33.89 0.81 15.39
C LEU A 9 -32.61 1.16 14.61
N LYS A 10 -31.54 1.54 15.32
CA LYS A 10 -30.22 1.81 14.69
C LYS A 10 -29.61 0.57 14.07
N LYS A 11 -29.78 -0.60 14.71
CA LYS A 11 -29.31 -1.88 14.18
C LYS A 11 -30.04 -2.23 12.89
N LYS A 12 -31.37 -2.16 12.91
CA LYS A 12 -32.22 -2.43 11.73
C LYS A 12 -31.92 -1.50 10.56
N TYR A 13 -31.74 -0.20 10.82
CA TYR A 13 -31.37 0.76 9.78
C TYR A 13 -29.99 0.48 9.16
N LYS A 14 -29.01 0.06 9.98
CA LYS A 14 -27.70 -0.38 9.46
C LYS A 14 -27.79 -1.66 8.64
N GLU A 15 -28.62 -2.62 9.05
CA GLU A 15 -28.86 -3.86 8.31
C GLU A 15 -29.55 -3.60 6.97
N GLU A 16 -30.54 -2.69 6.94
CA GLU A 16 -31.22 -2.25 5.71
C GLU A 16 -30.27 -1.48 4.77
N GLN A 17 -29.43 -0.60 5.30
CA GLN A 17 -28.39 0.08 4.51
C GLN A 17 -27.38 -0.91 3.94
N LEU A 18 -26.90 -1.87 4.74
CA LEU A 18 -26.01 -2.91 4.26
C LEU A 18 -26.66 -3.77 3.17
N ALA A 19 -27.96 -4.06 3.28
CA ALA A 19 -28.68 -4.85 2.27
C ALA A 19 -28.90 -4.10 0.94
N THR A 20 -28.81 -2.77 0.93
CA THR A 20 -29.19 -1.95 -0.23
C THR A 20 -28.05 -1.12 -0.84
N ASP A 21 -26.95 -0.94 -0.12
CA ASP A 21 -25.77 -0.20 -0.58
C ASP A 21 -24.65 -1.18 -1.02
N PRO A 22 -24.36 -1.27 -2.33
CA PRO A 22 -23.32 -2.16 -2.85
C PRO A 22 -21.92 -1.85 -2.29
N GLY A 23 -21.61 -0.59 -1.99
CA GLY A 23 -20.34 -0.18 -1.39
C GLY A 23 -20.19 -0.71 0.03
N LEU A 24 -21.26 -0.63 0.84
CA LEU A 24 -21.25 -1.21 2.19
C LEU A 24 -21.15 -2.75 2.17
N GLN A 25 -21.75 -3.42 1.18
CA GLN A 25 -21.61 -4.86 1.01
C GLN A 25 -20.17 -5.26 0.69
N LEU A 26 -19.52 -4.55 -0.24
CA LEU A 26 -18.12 -4.77 -0.58
C LEU A 26 -17.21 -4.56 0.62
N LEU A 27 -17.39 -3.47 1.36
CA LEU A 27 -16.63 -3.19 2.58
C LEU A 27 -16.85 -4.24 3.67
N SER A 28 -18.07 -4.77 3.82
CA SER A 28 -18.36 -5.83 4.79
C SER A 28 -17.67 -7.15 4.42
N LYS A 29 -17.68 -7.53 3.14
CA LYS A 29 -16.97 -8.72 2.66
C LYS A 29 -15.46 -8.59 2.84
N LEU A 30 -14.91 -7.42 2.52
CA LEU A 30 -13.49 -7.12 2.73
C LEU A 30 -13.12 -7.29 4.21
N LYS A 31 -13.91 -6.72 5.13
CA LYS A 31 -13.67 -6.86 6.57
C LYS A 31 -13.73 -8.31 7.03
N GLU A 32 -14.66 -9.09 6.51
CA GLU A 32 -14.75 -10.51 6.82
C GLU A 32 -13.48 -11.26 6.38
N GLN A 33 -13.03 -11.05 5.14
CA GLN A 33 -11.81 -11.66 4.60
C GLN A 33 -10.55 -11.23 5.37
N VAL A 34 -10.43 -9.94 5.70
CA VAL A 34 -9.35 -9.41 6.54
C VAL A 34 -9.38 -10.05 7.92
N SER A 35 -10.54 -10.14 8.57
CA SER A 35 -10.64 -10.73 9.93
C SER A 35 -10.28 -12.21 9.99
N GLN A 36 -10.46 -12.94 8.88
CA GLN A 36 -10.16 -14.36 8.74
C GLN A 36 -8.71 -14.64 8.34
N THR A 37 -7.87 -13.62 8.16
CA THR A 37 -6.46 -13.84 7.81
C THR A 37 -5.65 -14.30 9.02
N PHE A 38 -4.87 -15.35 8.83
CA PHE A 38 -3.99 -15.95 9.83
C PHE A 38 -2.53 -15.61 9.53
N ASP A 39 -1.62 -15.98 10.43
CA ASP A 39 -0.19 -15.94 10.16
C ASP A 39 0.13 -16.71 8.87
N ILE A 40 1.02 -16.14 8.06
CA ILE A 40 1.46 -16.67 6.78
C ILE A 40 2.45 -17.79 7.05
N THR A 41 2.10 -18.99 6.60
CA THR A 41 2.93 -20.20 6.69
C THR A 41 3.36 -20.65 5.29
N LYS A 42 4.37 -21.50 5.22
CA LYS A 42 4.83 -22.05 3.94
C LYS A 42 3.72 -22.84 3.24
N GLU A 43 3.00 -23.68 3.96
CA GLU A 43 1.93 -24.53 3.43
C GLU A 43 0.78 -23.69 2.86
N GLN A 44 0.47 -22.56 3.49
CA GLN A 44 -0.52 -21.62 2.97
C GLN A 44 -0.06 -20.96 1.67
N LEU A 45 1.18 -20.46 1.62
CA LEU A 45 1.73 -19.86 0.41
C LEU A 45 1.73 -20.86 -0.75
N GLU A 46 2.12 -22.11 -0.51
CA GLU A 46 2.07 -23.19 -1.51
C GLU A 46 0.63 -23.54 -1.93
N GLY A 47 -0.33 -23.47 -1.02
CA GLY A 47 -1.73 -23.84 -1.27
C GLY A 47 -2.60 -22.75 -1.90
N TRP A 48 -2.23 -21.48 -1.81
CA TRP A 48 -2.97 -20.37 -2.44
C TRP A 48 -2.73 -20.33 -3.94
N SER A 49 -3.74 -19.92 -4.72
CA SER A 49 -3.56 -19.70 -6.15
C SER A 49 -2.81 -18.39 -6.42
N ASP A 50 -2.22 -18.27 -7.61
CA ASP A 50 -1.51 -17.05 -8.03
C ASP A 50 -2.42 -15.82 -7.99
N GLU A 51 -3.71 -16.00 -8.29
CA GLU A 51 -4.70 -14.93 -8.22
C GLU A 51 -4.94 -14.43 -6.79
N GLU A 52 -4.81 -15.31 -5.80
CA GLU A 52 -5.08 -15.02 -4.39
C GLU A 52 -3.85 -14.52 -3.62
N LEU A 53 -2.64 -14.84 -4.08
CA LEU A 53 -1.40 -14.63 -3.33
C LEU A 53 -1.23 -13.19 -2.83
N GLU A 54 -1.22 -12.24 -3.76
CA GLU A 54 -1.06 -10.82 -3.43
C GLU A 54 -2.15 -10.36 -2.46
N GLN A 55 -3.40 -10.67 -2.78
CA GLN A 55 -4.55 -10.23 -2.01
C GLN A 55 -4.53 -10.76 -0.58
N LYS A 56 -4.16 -12.02 -0.38
CA LYS A 56 -4.09 -12.63 0.96
C LYS A 56 -2.93 -12.07 1.80
N VAL A 57 -1.78 -11.76 1.18
CA VAL A 57 -0.69 -11.04 1.85
C VAL A 57 -1.14 -9.63 2.26
N VAL A 58 -1.82 -8.91 1.37
CA VAL A 58 -2.37 -7.58 1.66
C VAL A 58 -3.41 -7.63 2.79
N TYR A 59 -4.30 -8.62 2.77
CA TYR A 59 -5.29 -8.83 3.85
C TYR A 59 -4.64 -9.14 5.19
N TYR A 60 -3.54 -9.89 5.18
CA TYR A 60 -2.74 -10.12 6.37
C TYR A 60 -2.27 -8.79 6.96
N VAL A 61 -1.69 -7.89 6.14
CA VAL A 61 -1.24 -6.58 6.63
C VAL A 61 -2.40 -5.74 7.18
N TYR A 62 -3.53 -5.66 6.47
CA TYR A 62 -4.71 -4.95 6.99
C TYR A 62 -5.18 -5.50 8.34
N ASN A 63 -5.16 -6.82 8.52
CA ASN A 63 -5.51 -7.46 9.78
C ASN A 63 -4.51 -7.08 10.88
N ARG A 64 -3.21 -7.06 10.58
CA ARG A 64 -2.16 -6.63 11.52
C ARG A 64 -2.35 -5.17 11.96
N ILE A 65 -2.64 -4.27 11.03
CA ILE A 65 -2.95 -2.87 11.31
C ILE A 65 -4.20 -2.75 12.19
N GLU A 66 -5.28 -3.45 11.84
CA GLU A 66 -6.53 -3.42 12.62
C GLU A 66 -6.33 -3.94 14.05
N LYS A 67 -5.59 -5.04 14.22
CA LYS A 67 -5.25 -5.62 15.53
C LYS A 67 -4.32 -4.74 16.36
N ALA A 68 -3.42 -3.99 15.72
CA ALA A 68 -2.57 -3.03 16.39
C ALA A 68 -3.39 -1.86 17.00
N GLY A 69 -4.59 -1.62 16.46
CA GLY A 69 -5.55 -0.68 17.02
C GLY A 69 -5.23 0.76 16.69
N ARG A 70 -5.59 1.68 17.59
CA ARG A 70 -5.48 3.13 17.33
C ARG A 70 -4.06 3.62 17.49
N ALA A 71 -3.70 4.60 16.66
CA ALA A 71 -2.44 5.33 16.79
C ALA A 71 -2.24 5.85 18.23
N PRO A 72 -1.03 5.69 18.79
CA PRO A 72 -0.68 6.27 20.08
C PRO A 72 -0.89 7.79 20.09
N LYS A 73 -1.14 8.36 21.28
CA LYS A 73 -1.34 9.81 21.43
C LYS A 73 -0.13 10.57 20.89
N GLY A 74 -0.39 11.51 19.97
CA GLY A 74 0.64 12.35 19.37
C GLY A 74 1.25 11.80 18.08
N LYS A 75 0.77 10.66 17.58
CA LYS A 75 1.19 10.08 16.30
C LYS A 75 0.09 10.21 15.25
N ASN A 76 0.45 10.47 13.99
CA ASN A 76 -0.51 10.36 12.89
C ASN A 76 -0.86 8.88 12.65
N LEU A 77 -2.09 8.61 12.21
CA LEU A 77 -2.54 7.29 11.81
C LEU A 77 -1.63 6.64 10.77
N VAL A 78 -1.22 7.37 9.74
CA VAL A 78 -0.43 6.81 8.63
C VAL A 78 0.98 6.39 9.11
N GLU A 79 1.61 7.21 9.96
CA GLU A 79 2.91 6.87 10.57
C GLU A 79 2.81 5.64 11.46
N TRP A 80 1.69 5.48 12.17
CA TRP A 80 1.42 4.30 12.97
C TRP A 80 1.27 3.04 12.11
N GLU A 81 0.48 3.13 11.04
CA GLU A 81 0.28 2.02 10.11
C GLU A 81 1.61 1.58 9.47
N ARG A 82 2.46 2.54 9.09
CA ARG A 82 3.80 2.25 8.60
C ARG A 82 4.68 1.54 9.64
N GLU A 83 4.63 1.93 10.91
CA GLU A 83 5.38 1.20 11.95
C GLU A 83 4.89 -0.23 12.15
N VAL A 84 3.59 -0.45 12.05
CA VAL A 84 3.03 -1.81 12.08
C VAL A 84 3.56 -2.61 10.89
N LEU A 85 3.56 -2.03 9.69
CA LEU A 85 4.13 -2.66 8.49
C LEU A 85 5.61 -3.02 8.69
N LEU A 86 6.44 -2.08 9.15
CA LEU A 86 7.88 -2.27 9.35
C LEU A 86 8.21 -3.35 10.40
N SER A 87 7.24 -3.75 11.24
CA SER A 87 7.40 -4.86 12.18
C SER A 87 7.17 -6.25 11.56
N LEU A 88 6.68 -6.33 10.32
CA LEU A 88 6.39 -7.57 9.60
C LEU A 88 7.61 -8.07 8.81
N PRO A 89 7.62 -9.31 8.28
CA PRO A 89 8.70 -9.78 7.42
C PRO A 89 8.89 -8.91 6.18
N VAL A 90 10.14 -8.77 5.72
CA VAL A 90 10.50 -7.86 4.61
C VAL A 90 9.78 -8.17 3.31
N GLY A 91 9.47 -9.45 3.03
CA GLY A 91 8.69 -9.82 1.85
C GLY A 91 7.23 -9.38 1.95
N VAL A 92 6.64 -9.41 3.15
CA VAL A 92 5.29 -8.87 3.40
C VAL A 92 5.27 -7.35 3.22
N GLN A 93 6.29 -6.66 3.72
CA GLN A 93 6.47 -5.21 3.54
C GLN A 93 6.52 -4.85 2.05
N ALA A 94 7.37 -5.56 1.30
CA ALA A 94 7.57 -5.35 -0.12
C ALA A 94 6.27 -5.52 -0.93
N VAL A 95 5.53 -6.60 -0.70
CA VAL A 95 4.26 -6.87 -1.41
C VAL A 95 3.22 -5.79 -1.10
N TYR A 96 3.08 -5.40 0.17
CA TYR A 96 2.09 -4.40 0.55
C TYR A 96 2.43 -2.99 0.06
N ALA A 97 3.67 -2.54 0.23
CA ALA A 97 4.08 -1.20 -0.17
C ALA A 97 4.02 -1.00 -1.70
N THR A 98 4.34 -2.03 -2.48
CA THR A 98 4.17 -2.01 -3.94
C THR A 98 2.70 -2.09 -4.36
N HIS A 99 1.88 -2.87 -3.66
CA HIS A 99 0.42 -2.90 -3.88
C HIS A 99 -0.23 -1.51 -3.70
N LEU A 100 0.14 -0.75 -2.66
CA LEU A 100 -0.40 0.60 -2.44
C LEU A 100 -0.05 1.54 -3.60
N PHE A 101 1.21 1.54 -4.02
CA PHE A 101 1.67 2.35 -5.14
C PHE A 101 0.94 2.01 -6.45
N GLU A 102 0.81 0.73 -6.76
CA GLU A 102 0.14 0.26 -7.97
C GLU A 102 -1.36 0.53 -7.97
N SER A 103 -1.98 0.47 -6.79
CA SER A 103 -3.39 0.80 -6.64
C SER A 103 -3.65 2.28 -6.93
N ASP A 104 -2.79 3.19 -6.46
CA ASP A 104 -2.90 4.62 -6.77
C ASP A 104 -2.65 4.91 -8.24
N LEU A 105 -1.65 4.25 -8.83
CA LEU A 105 -1.36 4.38 -10.26
C LEU A 105 -2.55 3.90 -11.11
N ASN A 106 -3.18 2.78 -10.74
CA ASN A 106 -4.32 2.24 -11.47
C ASN A 106 -5.60 3.08 -11.31
N LEU A 107 -5.83 3.66 -10.14
CA LEU A 107 -7.03 4.45 -9.86
C LEU A 107 -6.94 5.88 -10.39
N ASN A 108 -5.78 6.52 -10.24
CA ASN A 108 -5.62 7.95 -10.49
C ASN A 108 -4.80 8.23 -11.76
N GLY A 109 -4.02 7.25 -12.24
CA GLY A 109 -3.24 7.38 -13.47
C GLY A 109 -2.04 8.31 -13.37
N SER A 110 -1.65 8.73 -12.16
CA SER A 110 -0.55 9.66 -11.94
C SER A 110 0.31 9.25 -10.75
N TYR A 111 1.63 9.32 -10.93
CA TYR A 111 2.60 9.18 -9.86
C TYR A 111 2.49 10.31 -8.84
N TRP A 112 2.07 11.51 -9.25
CA TRP A 112 1.87 12.63 -8.33
C TRP A 112 0.90 12.29 -7.20
N ASP A 113 -0.21 11.63 -7.54
CA ASP A 113 -1.26 11.31 -6.58
C ASP A 113 -0.79 10.35 -5.48
N PHE A 114 0.11 9.42 -5.80
CA PHE A 114 0.74 8.58 -4.78
C PHE A 114 1.49 9.42 -3.73
N PHE A 115 2.28 10.42 -4.16
CA PHE A 115 3.06 11.27 -3.24
C PHE A 115 2.23 12.32 -2.50
N TYR A 116 1.08 12.72 -3.05
CA TYR A 116 0.23 13.73 -2.42
C TYR A 116 -0.80 13.12 -1.45
N GLN A 117 -1.10 11.83 -1.60
CA GLN A 117 -1.96 11.07 -0.70
C GLN A 117 -1.17 10.41 0.44
N ASN A 118 -1.89 9.81 1.40
CA ASN A 118 -1.31 9.12 2.56
C ASN A 118 -0.28 8.05 2.16
N ASN A 119 -0.44 7.44 0.98
CA ASN A 119 0.41 6.36 0.49
C ASN A 119 1.84 6.81 0.19
N GLY A 120 2.08 8.10 -0.04
CA GLY A 120 3.42 8.65 -0.24
C GLY A 120 4.36 8.31 0.91
N THR A 121 3.84 8.18 2.14
CA THR A 121 4.61 7.79 3.33
C THR A 121 5.41 6.50 3.14
N TYR A 122 4.90 5.60 2.28
CA TYR A 122 5.49 4.30 1.96
C TYR A 122 6.47 4.34 0.78
N ALA A 123 6.78 5.50 0.18
CA ALA A 123 7.58 5.58 -1.04
C ALA A 123 8.93 4.87 -0.96
N ILE A 124 9.60 4.93 0.19
CA ILE A 124 10.88 4.22 0.41
C ILE A 124 10.66 2.71 0.55
N ASP A 125 9.60 2.31 1.26
CA ASP A 125 9.26 0.89 1.41
C ASP A 125 8.85 0.28 0.05
N THR A 126 8.18 1.06 -0.80
CA THR A 126 7.85 0.71 -2.19
C THR A 126 9.12 0.56 -3.04
N LEU A 127 10.06 1.50 -2.93
CA LEU A 127 11.35 1.44 -3.63
C LEU A 127 12.13 0.18 -3.24
N GLU A 128 12.28 -0.08 -1.95
CA GLU A 128 12.93 -1.28 -1.41
C GLU A 128 12.19 -2.55 -1.84
N GLY A 129 10.85 -2.52 -1.88
CA GLY A 129 10.04 -3.62 -2.37
C GLY A 129 10.34 -3.99 -3.83
N TYR A 130 10.40 -3.00 -4.72
CA TYR A 130 10.78 -3.27 -6.12
C TYR A 130 12.23 -3.70 -6.29
N GLN A 131 13.16 -3.20 -5.45
CA GLN A 131 14.53 -3.70 -5.44
C GLN A 131 14.57 -5.19 -5.05
N LEU A 132 13.82 -5.57 -4.02
CA LEU A 132 13.74 -6.95 -3.55
C LEU A 132 13.13 -7.89 -4.61
N MET A 133 12.18 -7.40 -5.39
CA MET A 133 11.58 -8.11 -6.53
C MET A 133 12.44 -8.08 -7.81
N GLY A 134 13.60 -7.41 -7.79
CA GLY A 134 14.46 -7.26 -8.96
C GLY A 134 13.87 -6.40 -10.09
N ASN A 135 12.86 -5.57 -9.80
CA ASN A 135 12.19 -4.75 -10.80
C ASN A 135 12.88 -3.39 -11.00
N MET A 136 14.09 -3.42 -11.58
CA MET A 136 14.95 -2.23 -11.70
C MET A 136 14.32 -1.07 -12.50
N LYS A 137 13.43 -1.36 -13.46
CA LYS A 137 12.68 -0.33 -14.18
C LYS A 137 11.82 0.51 -13.23
N MET A 138 11.07 -0.15 -12.34
CA MET A 138 10.25 0.55 -11.34
C MET A 138 11.09 1.22 -10.26
N VAL A 139 12.25 0.65 -9.92
CA VAL A 139 13.22 1.30 -9.02
C VAL A 139 13.67 2.63 -9.62
N GLU A 140 14.08 2.64 -10.89
CA GLU A 140 14.51 3.87 -11.57
C GLU A 140 13.38 4.90 -11.65
N ILE A 141 12.16 4.47 -11.98
CA ILE A 141 10.98 5.36 -12.02
C ILE A 141 10.72 5.97 -10.63
N LEU A 142 10.70 5.16 -9.56
CA LEU A 142 10.50 5.68 -8.21
C LEU A 142 11.63 6.60 -7.76
N GLU A 143 12.88 6.33 -8.10
CA GLU A 143 13.99 7.25 -7.85
C GLU A 143 13.75 8.61 -8.53
N GLN A 144 13.25 8.61 -9.77
CA GLN A 144 12.86 9.85 -10.46
C GLN A 144 11.73 10.55 -9.68
N CYS A 145 10.65 9.84 -9.34
CA CYS A 145 9.49 10.39 -8.64
C CYS A 145 9.84 10.99 -7.28
N ILE A 146 10.61 10.26 -6.46
CA ILE A 146 11.10 10.74 -5.16
C ILE A 146 11.93 12.02 -5.35
N GLY A 147 12.82 12.04 -6.35
CA GLY A 147 13.63 13.22 -6.63
C GLY A 147 12.81 14.41 -7.14
N THR A 148 11.78 14.20 -7.97
CA THR A 148 10.83 15.25 -8.40
C THR A 148 10.15 15.86 -7.18
N TYR A 149 9.56 15.01 -6.34
CA TYR A 149 8.86 15.42 -5.13
C TYR A 149 9.77 16.24 -4.18
N LEU A 150 11.01 15.78 -3.96
CA LEU A 150 11.98 16.50 -3.14
C LEU A 150 12.36 17.87 -3.74
N LYS A 151 12.49 17.99 -5.06
CA LYS A 151 12.74 19.27 -5.73
C LYS A 151 11.56 20.24 -5.54
N MET A 152 10.33 19.76 -5.72
CA MET A 152 9.13 20.58 -5.54
C MET A 152 9.04 21.10 -4.09
N LEU A 153 9.26 20.25 -3.09
CA LEU A 153 9.33 20.65 -1.68
C LEU A 153 10.41 21.72 -1.43
N LEU A 154 11.64 21.50 -1.92
CA LEU A 154 12.75 22.44 -1.72
C LEU A 154 12.51 23.80 -2.40
N SER A 155 11.81 23.80 -3.53
CA SER A 155 11.46 25.02 -4.26
C SER A 155 10.29 25.80 -3.64
N GLY A 156 9.53 25.16 -2.74
CA GLY A 156 8.31 25.71 -2.16
C GLY A 156 7.10 25.68 -3.10
N GLU A 157 7.17 24.95 -4.21
CA GLU A 157 6.02 24.70 -5.09
C GLU A 157 4.90 23.95 -4.37
N ILE A 158 5.28 23.07 -3.44
CA ILE A 158 4.37 22.28 -2.62
C ILE A 158 4.77 22.41 -1.16
N GLU A 159 3.78 22.35 -0.27
CA GLU A 159 4.01 22.26 1.17
C GLU A 159 4.00 20.79 1.61
N GLU A 160 4.68 20.49 2.72
CA GLU A 160 4.56 19.19 3.38
C GLU A 160 3.12 19.00 3.85
N MET A 161 2.35 18.17 3.13
CA MET A 161 0.99 17.87 3.54
C MET A 161 0.92 16.77 4.60
N TYR A 162 -0.10 16.91 5.46
CA TYR A 162 -0.40 16.08 6.62
C TYR A 162 0.00 14.60 6.49
N GLY A 163 1.08 14.23 7.18
CA GLY A 163 1.44 12.83 7.44
C GLY A 163 2.33 12.15 6.42
N VAL A 164 2.68 12.79 5.30
CA VAL A 164 3.32 12.09 4.18
C VAL A 164 4.84 12.09 4.23
N VAL A 165 5.50 13.10 4.82
CA VAL A 165 6.98 13.09 4.87
C VAL A 165 7.49 13.77 6.13
N HIS A 166 7.93 13.00 7.12
CA HIS A 166 8.85 13.55 8.13
C HIS A 166 9.98 12.63 8.57
N ASN A 167 10.11 11.40 8.04
CA ASN A 167 11.18 10.53 8.52
C ASN A 167 11.75 9.54 7.52
N TRP A 168 11.78 9.90 6.23
CA TRP A 168 12.63 9.17 5.29
C TRP A 168 14.10 9.44 5.67
N ASN A 169 14.74 8.45 6.28
CA ASN A 169 16.16 8.47 6.54
C ASN A 169 16.92 8.14 5.24
N ILE A 170 16.93 9.08 4.30
CA ILE A 170 17.45 8.91 2.95
C ILE A 170 18.48 9.97 2.57
N ASP A 171 19.35 9.63 1.61
CA ASP A 171 20.19 10.61 0.94
C ASP A 171 19.36 11.42 -0.06
N LYS A 172 18.83 12.56 0.39
CA LYS A 172 18.05 13.47 -0.47
C LYS A 172 18.84 13.93 -1.70
N ALA A 173 20.15 14.14 -1.59
CA ALA A 173 20.97 14.63 -2.69
C ALA A 173 21.09 13.58 -3.80
N TYR A 174 21.19 12.30 -3.44
CA TYR A 174 21.14 11.19 -4.39
C TYR A 174 19.88 11.26 -5.27
N PHE A 175 18.69 11.24 -4.67
CA PHE A 175 17.43 11.25 -5.41
C PHE A 175 17.24 12.51 -6.27
N ILE A 176 17.58 13.68 -5.73
CA ILE A 176 17.52 14.94 -6.48
C ILE A 176 18.45 14.91 -7.70
N SER A 177 19.64 14.34 -7.57
CA SER A 177 20.62 14.24 -8.67
C SER A 177 20.23 13.21 -9.73
N ARG A 178 19.53 12.14 -9.32
CA ARG A 178 19.00 11.12 -10.22
C ARG A 178 17.82 11.65 -11.03
N ASN A 179 17.02 12.53 -10.44
CA ASN A 179 15.86 13.09 -11.10
C ASN A 179 16.20 13.98 -12.31
N SER A 180 15.64 13.62 -13.45
CA SER A 180 15.80 14.25 -14.76
C SER A 180 14.47 14.63 -15.42
N LYS A 181 13.33 14.17 -14.85
CA LYS A 181 11.99 14.32 -15.41
C LYS A 181 11.01 14.81 -14.35
N ASN A 182 10.00 15.58 -14.73
CA ASN A 182 8.89 15.93 -13.83
C ASN A 182 7.83 14.80 -13.79
N PHE A 183 6.79 14.95 -12.96
CA PHE A 183 5.73 13.94 -12.86
C PHE A 183 4.95 13.74 -14.17
N GLU A 184 4.68 14.81 -14.91
CA GLU A 184 3.92 14.76 -16.17
C GLU A 184 4.66 13.96 -17.25
N GLU A 185 5.99 14.12 -17.33
CA GLU A 185 6.87 13.38 -18.22
C GLU A 185 6.92 11.89 -17.83
N LEU A 186 6.99 11.58 -16.53
CA LEU A 186 6.98 10.21 -16.03
C LEU A 186 5.64 9.52 -16.27
N ASP A 187 4.52 10.21 -16.03
CA ASP A 187 3.16 9.72 -16.29
C ASP A 187 2.96 9.46 -17.78
N SER A 188 3.44 10.36 -18.64
CA SER A 188 3.39 10.21 -20.09
C SER A 188 4.18 8.99 -20.57
N GLU A 189 5.35 8.72 -19.97
CA GLU A 189 6.11 7.51 -20.25
C GLU A 189 5.38 6.26 -19.79
N CYS A 190 4.79 6.26 -18.59
CA CYS A 190 3.99 5.14 -18.10
C CYS A 190 2.82 4.81 -19.04
N LEU A 191 2.08 5.82 -19.48
CA LEU A 191 0.95 5.67 -20.41
C LEU A 191 1.38 5.23 -21.82
N ALA A 192 2.57 5.65 -22.26
CA ALA A 192 3.12 5.27 -23.56
C ALA A 192 3.69 3.84 -23.56
N ILE A 193 4.11 3.35 -22.39
CA ILE A 193 4.87 2.11 -22.26
C ILE A 193 3.97 0.88 -22.22
N GLU A 194 2.78 0.89 -21.60
CA GLU A 194 2.10 -0.39 -21.34
C GLU A 194 0.57 -0.32 -21.25
N THR A 195 -0.11 -1.01 -22.18
CA THR A 195 -1.50 -1.43 -22.01
C THR A 195 -1.68 -2.50 -20.92
N ASN A 196 -0.59 -3.03 -20.33
CA ASN A 196 -0.63 -4.15 -19.40
C ASN A 196 0.29 -4.06 -18.15
N LEU A 197 0.74 -2.85 -17.76
CA LEU A 197 1.72 -2.64 -16.69
C LEU A 197 1.28 -3.30 -15.37
N VAL A 198 0.01 -3.15 -15.01
CA VAL A 198 -0.54 -3.70 -13.77
C VAL A 198 -0.41 -5.24 -13.73
N ASP A 199 -0.70 -5.92 -14.83
CA ASP A 199 -0.57 -7.39 -14.90
C ASP A 199 0.89 -7.83 -14.89
N GLU A 200 1.80 -7.06 -15.51
CA GLU A 200 3.25 -7.32 -15.46
C GLU A 200 3.80 -7.15 -14.04
N LEU A 201 3.41 -6.10 -13.33
CA LEU A 201 3.81 -5.85 -11.95
C LEU A 201 3.24 -6.92 -11.01
N ARG A 202 1.98 -7.32 -11.21
CA ARG A 202 1.36 -8.43 -10.49
C ARG A 202 2.10 -9.74 -10.72
N THR A 203 2.47 -10.05 -11.96
CA THR A 203 3.23 -11.26 -12.30
C THR A 203 4.56 -11.29 -11.56
N LYS A 204 5.31 -10.17 -11.56
CA LYS A 204 6.58 -10.05 -10.82
C LYS A 204 6.41 -10.24 -9.31
N LYS A 205 5.32 -9.71 -8.72
CA LYS A 205 4.99 -9.93 -7.31
C LYS A 205 4.70 -11.39 -7.00
N ILE A 206 3.91 -12.06 -7.84
CA ILE A 206 3.61 -13.50 -7.70
C ILE A 206 4.91 -14.30 -7.78
N ASP A 207 5.75 -14.05 -8.79
CA ASP A 207 7.05 -14.70 -8.93
C ASP A 207 7.93 -14.51 -7.70
N PHE A 208 7.96 -13.29 -7.14
CA PHE A 208 8.69 -13.00 -5.91
C PHE A 208 8.17 -13.84 -4.73
N ILE A 209 6.85 -13.88 -4.51
CA ILE A 209 6.23 -14.65 -3.43
C ILE A 209 6.54 -16.14 -3.57
N ARG A 210 6.46 -16.67 -4.79
CA ARG A 210 6.71 -18.09 -5.10
C ARG A 210 8.18 -18.48 -4.93
N ASN A 211 9.09 -17.60 -5.32
CA ASN A 211 10.53 -17.90 -5.33
C ASN A 211 11.23 -17.57 -4.00
N SER A 212 10.64 -16.72 -3.15
CA SER A 212 11.23 -16.30 -1.87
C SER A 212 10.24 -16.41 -0.69
N PRO A 213 9.51 -17.53 -0.52
CA PRO A 213 8.46 -17.66 0.50
C PRO A 213 8.97 -17.43 1.92
N GLU A 214 10.23 -17.77 2.20
CA GLU A 214 10.88 -17.57 3.51
C GLU A 214 10.91 -16.10 3.96
N LEU A 215 10.85 -15.14 3.02
CA LEU A 215 10.80 -13.72 3.34
C LEU A 215 9.40 -13.25 3.75
N LEU A 216 8.38 -14.10 3.60
CA LEU A 216 6.98 -13.80 3.89
C LEU A 216 6.42 -14.56 5.10
N ILE A 217 7.08 -15.61 5.56
CA ILE A 217 6.61 -16.45 6.67
C ILE A 217 6.58 -15.64 7.97
N THR A 218 5.45 -15.72 8.70
CA THR A 218 5.23 -14.96 9.95
C THR A 218 5.07 -15.84 11.19
N GLU A 219 5.02 -17.16 11.04
CA GLU A 219 5.09 -18.10 12.16
C GLU A 219 6.49 -18.07 12.82
N LYS A 220 6.53 -18.28 14.13
CA LYS A 220 7.76 -18.34 14.92
C LYS A 220 8.10 -19.77 15.31
#